data_AF-A0A4Y2UB36-F1
#
_entry.id   AF-A0A4Y2UB36-F1
#
_cell.length_a   1.000
_cell.length_b   1.000
_cell.length_c   1.000
_cell.angle_alpha   90.00
_cell.angle_beta   90.00
_cell.angle_gamma   90.00
#
_symmetry.space_group_name_H-M   'P 1'
#
loop_
_entity.id
_entity.type
_entity.pdbx_description
1 polymer ?
#
loop_
_entity_poly.entity_id
_entity_poly.type
_entity_poly.pdbx_seq_one_letter_code
_entity_poly.pdbx_strand_id
1 'polypeptide(L)'
;MGNDANPNPALIQPMDQNVIQNINLGYRKLLLTTILNDPLNNENLEKTQTNVNLKDVVFSLANWASVSTLLINKSWKNLLEKLIL
;
A
#
# COMPACT_ATOMS: atom_id res chain seq x y z
N MET A 1 36.05 4.90 -9.07
CA MET A 1 34.83 4.22 -9.53
C MET A 1 33.69 4.94 -8.85
N GLY A 2 33.02 5.82 -9.60
CA GLY A 2 32.09 6.82 -9.06
C GLY A 2 30.81 6.16 -8.57
N ASN A 3 30.28 6.70 -7.48
CA ASN A 3 29.07 6.23 -6.86
C ASN A 3 27.91 6.92 -7.59
N ASP A 4 27.49 6.35 -8.71
CA ASP A 4 26.41 6.87 -9.56
C ASP A 4 25.02 6.57 -8.95
N ALA A 5 24.94 6.47 -7.62
CA ALA A 5 23.70 6.19 -6.91
C ALA A 5 22.76 7.39 -7.09
N ASN A 6 21.82 7.23 -8.02
CA ASN A 6 20.73 8.16 -8.25
C ASN A 6 20.09 8.55 -6.90
N PRO A 7 20.16 9.83 -6.48
CA PRO A 7 19.91 10.21 -5.10
C PRO A 7 18.43 10.10 -4.68
N ASN A 8 17.52 9.73 -5.58
CA ASN A 8 16.11 9.63 -5.25
C ASN A 8 15.34 8.61 -6.14
N PRO A 9 15.33 7.31 -5.77
CA PRO A 9 14.55 6.28 -6.46
C PRO A 9 13.04 6.58 -6.45
N ALA A 10 12.57 7.27 -5.40
CA ALA A 10 11.16 7.59 -5.23
C ALA A 10 10.65 8.53 -6.35
N LEU A 11 11.50 9.38 -6.92
CA LEU A 11 11.14 10.22 -8.08
C LEU A 11 11.07 9.44 -9.42
N ILE A 12 11.64 8.24 -9.46
CA ILE A 12 11.67 7.38 -10.66
C ILE A 12 10.58 6.30 -10.58
N GLN A 13 10.10 5.98 -9.38
CA GLN A 13 9.07 4.96 -9.16
C GLN A 13 7.75 5.61 -8.68
N PRO A 14 6.98 6.22 -9.60
CA PRO A 14 5.75 6.95 -9.26
C PRO A 14 4.72 6.08 -8.54
N MET A 15 4.67 4.78 -8.89
CA MET A 15 3.74 3.80 -8.29
C MET A 15 4.01 3.58 -6.80
N ASP A 16 5.28 3.62 -6.39
CA ASP A 16 5.71 3.29 -5.03
C ASP A 16 5.35 4.39 -4.03
N GLN A 17 5.22 5.63 -4.50
CA GLN A 17 4.96 6.79 -3.65
C GLN A 17 3.50 6.92 -3.24
N ASN A 18 2.55 6.70 -4.15
CA ASN A 18 1.14 6.99 -3.89
C ASN A 18 0.28 5.73 -4.00
N VAL A 19 0.50 4.87 -5.00
CA VAL A 19 -0.35 3.68 -5.19
C VAL A 19 -0.03 2.62 -4.15
N ILE A 20 1.23 2.19 -4.02
CA ILE A 20 1.63 1.15 -3.06
C ILE A 20 1.40 1.59 -1.61
N GLN A 21 1.67 2.87 -1.29
CA GLN A 21 1.39 3.39 0.05
C GLN A 21 -0.10 3.36 0.40
N ASN A 22 -0.99 3.69 -0.55
CA ASN A 22 -2.44 3.61 -0.32
C ASN A 22 -2.92 2.17 -0.18
N ILE A 23 -2.37 1.24 -0.97
CA ILE A 23 -2.67 -0.19 -0.83
C ILE A 23 -2.24 -0.68 0.57
N ASN A 24 -1.04 -0.33 1.03
CA ASN A 24 -0.56 -0.66 2.37
C ASN A 24 -1.45 -0.06 3.47
N LEU A 25 -1.92 1.17 3.29
CA LEU A 25 -2.82 1.83 4.23
C LEU A 25 -4.20 1.16 4.27
N GLY A 26 -4.74 0.78 3.10
CA GLY A 26 -6.00 0.05 2.98
C GLY A 26 -5.94 -1.30 3.70
N TYR A 27 -4.84 -2.04 3.50
CA TYR A 27 -4.60 -3.28 4.23
C TYR A 27 -4.55 -3.08 5.74
N ARG A 28 -3.81 -2.08 6.23
CA ARG A 28 -3.75 -1.78 7.68
C ARG A 28 -5.12 -1.43 8.26
N LYS A 29 -5.93 -0.65 7.55
CA LYS A 29 -7.30 -0.34 7.96
C LYS A 29 -8.17 -1.59 8.04
N LEU A 30 -8.07 -2.47 7.04
CA LEU A 30 -8.81 -3.74 7.04
C LEU A 30 -8.42 -4.59 8.25
N LEU A 31 -7.11 -4.79 8.46
CA LEU A 31 -6.58 -5.57 9.58
C LEU A 31 -7.05 -5.02 10.93
N LEU A 32 -6.97 -3.69 11.13
CA LEU A 32 -7.46 -3.04 12.34
C LEU A 32 -8.96 -3.26 12.55
N THR A 33 -9.75 -3.17 11.47
CA THR A 33 -11.20 -3.37 11.53
C THR A 33 -11.53 -4.82 11.89
N THR A 34 -10.80 -5.80 11.33
CA THR A 34 -10.95 -7.22 11.66
C THR A 34 -10.63 -7.50 13.13
N ILE A 35 -9.55 -6.91 13.66
CA ILE A 35 -9.17 -7.03 15.08
C ILE A 35 -10.23 -6.42 16.00
N LEU A 36 -10.71 -5.22 15.68
CA LEU A 36 -11.67 -4.50 16.54
C LEU A 36 -13.08 -5.12 16.53
N ASN A 37 -13.47 -5.78 15.44
CA ASN A 37 -14.77 -6.43 15.31
C ASN A 37 -14.78 -7.89 15.81
N ASP A 38 -13.63 -8.42 16.26
CA ASP A 38 -13.55 -9.79 16.77
C ASP A 38 -14.29 -9.89 18.12
N PRO A 39 -15.40 -10.64 18.21
CA PRO A 39 -16.13 -10.82 19.47
C PRO A 39 -15.30 -11.54 20.54
N LEU A 40 -14.19 -12.17 20.15
CA LEU A 40 -13.19 -12.81 21.02
C LEU A 40 -12.15 -11.81 21.56
N ASN A 41 -12.59 -10.59 21.88
CA ASN A 41 -11.83 -9.43 22.39
C ASN A 41 -10.90 -9.68 23.62
N ASN A 42 -10.81 -10.92 24.11
CA ASN A 42 -9.95 -11.32 25.22
C ASN A 42 -8.90 -12.38 24.82
N GLU A 43 -8.87 -12.84 23.57
CA GLU A 43 -7.72 -13.60 23.05
C GLU A 43 -6.61 -12.66 22.57
N ASN A 44 -5.36 -13.08 22.78
CA ASN A 44 -4.18 -12.27 22.50
C ASN A 44 -4.11 -11.93 20.99
N LEU A 45 -3.66 -10.71 20.66
CA LEU A 45 -3.59 -10.18 19.28
C LEU A 45 -2.90 -11.14 18.28
N GLU A 46 -1.94 -11.94 18.77
CA GLU A 46 -1.25 -12.99 18.00
C GLU A 46 -2.20 -14.04 17.41
N LYS A 47 -3.24 -14.45 18.16
CA LYS A 47 -4.21 -15.47 17.72
C LYS A 47 -5.14 -14.93 16.64
N THR A 48 -5.61 -13.70 16.80
CA THR A 48 -6.42 -13.01 15.79
C THR A 48 -5.62 -12.79 14.50
N GLN A 49 -4.32 -12.50 14.63
CA GLN A 49 -3.43 -12.34 13.48
C GLN A 49 -3.15 -13.67 12.76
N THR A 50 -3.07 -14.81 13.46
CA THR A 50 -2.94 -16.14 12.82
C THR A 50 -4.15 -16.57 12.01
N ASN A 51 -5.34 -16.02 12.26
CA ASN A 51 -6.55 -16.34 11.48
C ASN A 51 -6.61 -15.60 10.14
N VAL A 52 -5.92 -14.46 10.00
CA VAL A 52 -5.81 -13.76 8.72
C VAL A 52 -4.84 -14.52 7.83
N ASN A 53 -5.37 -15.30 6.89
CA ASN A 53 -4.54 -16.11 6.01
C ASN A 53 -4.00 -15.28 4.83
N LEU A 54 -2.93 -15.77 4.17
CA LEU A 54 -2.34 -15.10 3.01
C LEU A 54 -3.36 -14.87 1.88
N LYS A 55 -4.33 -15.77 1.70
CA LYS A 55 -5.37 -15.63 0.69
C LYS A 55 -6.31 -14.45 1.00
N ASP A 56 -6.64 -14.19 2.26
CA ASP A 56 -7.47 -13.04 2.67
C ASP A 56 -6.72 -11.73 2.43
N VAL A 57 -5.41 -11.72 2.74
CA VAL A 57 -4.52 -10.60 2.42
C VAL A 57 -4.48 -10.37 0.91
N VAL A 58 -4.19 -11.41 0.12
CA VAL A 58 -4.11 -11.34 -1.35
C VAL A 58 -5.45 -10.92 -1.96
N PHE A 59 -6.58 -11.42 -1.45
CA PHE A 59 -7.91 -11.05 -1.93
C PHE A 59 -8.23 -9.58 -1.63
N SER A 60 -7.86 -9.10 -0.42
CA SER A 60 -8.01 -7.69 -0.06
C SER A 60 -7.10 -6.77 -0.89
N LEU A 61 -5.87 -7.21 -1.20
CA LEU A 61 -4.91 -6.48 -2.02
C LEU A 61 -5.30 -6.47 -3.49
N ALA A 62 -5.89 -7.56 -3.98
CA ALA A 62 -6.42 -7.67 -5.34
C ALA A 62 -7.61 -6.73 -5.58
N ASN A 63 -8.21 -6.17 -4.53
CA ASN A 63 -9.23 -5.14 -4.62
C ASN A 63 -8.64 -3.75 -4.93
N TRP A 64 -8.00 -3.64 -6.11
CA TRP A 64 -7.45 -2.40 -6.68
C TRP A 64 -8.53 -1.36 -6.98
N ALA A 65 -9.81 -1.73 -6.94
CA ALA A 65 -10.93 -0.84 -7.17
C ALA A 65 -10.97 0.36 -6.21
N SER A 66 -10.32 0.25 -5.04
CA SER A 66 -10.19 1.34 -4.07
C SER A 66 -9.16 2.41 -4.45
N VAL A 67 -8.24 2.11 -5.37
CA VAL A 67 -7.23 3.08 -5.84
C VAL A 67 -7.90 4.02 -6.84
N SER A 68 -8.04 5.29 -6.47
CA SER A 68 -8.67 6.28 -7.33
C SER A 68 -7.78 6.66 -8.52
N THR A 69 -8.40 6.94 -9.66
CA THR A 69 -7.73 7.52 -10.85
C THR A 69 -7.00 8.83 -10.52
N LEU A 70 -7.51 9.60 -9.57
CA LEU A 70 -6.83 10.80 -9.06
C LEU A 70 -5.47 10.48 -8.43
N LEU A 71 -5.39 9.42 -7.61
CA LEU A 71 -4.13 8.98 -6.99
C LEU A 71 -3.14 8.48 -8.03
N ILE A 72 -3.63 7.76 -9.05
CA ILE A 72 -2.79 7.34 -10.18
C ILE A 72 -2.24 8.58 -10.89
N ASN A 73 -3.09 9.53 -11.28
CA ASN A 73 -2.64 10.76 -11.95
C ASN A 73 -1.62 11.55 -11.10
N LYS A 74 -1.83 11.63 -9.78
CA LYS A 74 -0.90 12.29 -8.86
C LYS A 74 0.44 11.56 -8.76
N SER A 75 0.43 10.23 -8.80
CA SER A 75 1.64 9.38 -8.83
C SER A 75 2.52 9.72 -10.03
N TRP A 76 1.92 9.83 -11.22
CA TRP A 76 2.64 10.03 -12.47
C TRP A 76 3.02 11.48 -12.76
N LYS A 77 2.38 12.47 -12.11
CA LYS A 77 2.57 13.90 -12.36
C LYS A 77 4.06 14.32 -12.38
N ASN A 78 4.82 13.96 -11.35
CA ASN A 78 6.22 14.36 -11.23
C ASN A 78 7.12 13.71 -12.32
N LEU A 79 6.77 12.51 -12.77
CA LEU A 79 7.49 11.84 -13.85
C LEU A 79 7.15 12.46 -15.20
N LEU A 80 5.87 12.76 -15.44
CA LEU A 80 5.42 13.41 -16.67
C LEU A 80 5.99 14.81 -16.82
N GLU A 81 6.03 15.60 -15.75
CA GLU A 81 6.68 16.92 -15.75
C GLU A 81 8.16 16.83 -16.11
N LYS A 82 8.88 15.80 -15.63
CA LYS A 82 10.29 15.56 -15.99
C LYS A 82 10.53 15.05 -17.41
N LEU A 83 9.53 14.40 -18.03
CA LEU A 83 9.66 13.88 -19.40
C LEU A 83 9.36 14.95 -20.46
N ILE A 84 8.58 15.97 -20.08
CA ILE A 84 8.09 17.01 -20.99
C ILE A 84 8.95 18.29 -20.91
N LEU A 85 9.68 18.49 -19.80
CA LEU A 85 10.67 19.55 -19.59
C LEU A 85 12.09 19.07 -19.92
#